data_AF-A0A3A4PG41-F1
#
_entry.id   AF-A0A3A4PG41-F1
#
_cell.length_a   1.000
_cell.length_b   1.000
_cell.length_c   1.000
_cell.angle_alpha   90.00
_cell.angle_beta   90.00
_cell.angle_gamma   90.00
#
_symmetry.space_group_name_H-M   'P 1'
#
loop_
_entity.id
_entity.type
_entity.pdbx_description
1 polymer ?
#
loop_
_entity_poly.entity_id
_entity_poly.type
_entity_poly.pdbx_seq_one_letter_code
_entity_poly.pdbx_strand_id
1 'polypeptide(L)'
;MRSVMVLIAAVAVVAVYPDRAVAQRGTGACCLPDGSCKDTDCRTCRAEGGRFLRGRACEDVNCERPDPEGACCLRDGSCEDTNMRECMSKHGRFRPGEACENIECPQPPNPEGACCKPDGSCTNSNLRECRAEHGRLIPGKSCDEIECRPRPNPEGACCKRDGSCENSNLRECRAEHGRLIPGRSCDEIECRRPPRMGGACCLPDGTCEQTSFRECRAKEGRFAPHRKCEEIECP
;
A
#
# COMPACT_ATOMS: atom_id res chain seq x y z
N MET A 1 39.74 36.16 90.92
CA MET A 1 38.75 36.45 91.98
C MET A 1 37.36 36.50 91.35
N ARG A 2 36.45 35.69 91.91
CA ARG A 2 34.97 35.77 91.89
C ARG A 2 34.20 35.53 90.57
N SER A 3 33.54 34.38 90.58
CA SER A 3 32.24 34.05 89.98
C SER A 3 31.20 35.17 90.07
N VAL A 4 30.26 35.24 89.13
CA VAL A 4 28.80 35.25 89.38
C VAL A 4 28.06 34.81 88.09
N MET A 5 27.20 33.80 88.23
CA MET A 5 26.13 33.41 87.30
C MET A 5 25.11 34.54 87.11
N VAL A 6 24.70 34.81 85.87
CA VAL A 6 23.43 35.50 85.61
C VAL A 6 22.60 34.68 84.62
N LEU A 7 21.56 34.05 85.16
CA LEU A 7 20.43 33.43 84.47
C LEU A 7 19.57 34.51 83.83
N ILE A 8 19.34 34.47 82.51
CA ILE A 8 18.23 35.19 81.88
C ILE A 8 17.55 34.31 80.83
N ALA A 9 16.33 33.91 81.19
CA ALA A 9 15.16 33.49 80.41
C ALA A 9 15.34 32.96 78.98
N ALA A 10 15.02 31.68 78.80
CA ALA A 10 14.73 31.08 77.51
C ALA A 10 13.38 31.57 76.97
N VAL A 11 13.40 32.38 75.90
CA VAL A 11 12.24 32.59 75.03
C VAL A 11 12.43 31.64 73.84
N ALA A 12 11.62 30.58 73.80
CA ALA A 12 11.58 29.65 72.68
C ALA A 12 11.00 30.36 71.45
N VAL A 13 11.87 30.90 70.59
CA VAL A 13 11.48 31.25 69.23
C VAL A 13 11.38 29.94 68.46
N VAL A 14 10.17 29.38 68.40
CA VAL A 14 9.82 28.34 67.44
C VAL A 14 9.87 29.01 66.06
N ALA A 15 11.03 28.96 65.43
CA ALA A 15 11.13 29.28 64.03
C ALA A 15 10.38 28.19 63.26
N VAL A 16 9.13 28.48 62.91
CA VAL A 16 8.38 27.76 61.88
C VAL A 16 9.09 28.07 60.56
N TYR A 17 10.14 27.32 60.27
CA TYR A 17 10.61 27.21 58.90
C TYR A 17 9.59 26.33 58.18
N PRO A 18 8.98 26.78 57.06
CA PRO A 18 8.23 25.87 56.21
C PRO A 18 9.20 24.77 55.78
N ASP A 19 8.81 23.52 56.03
CA ASP A 19 9.53 22.30 55.69
C ASP A 19 10.06 22.39 54.25
N ARG A 20 11.32 22.81 54.13
CA ARG A 20 12.11 22.62 52.93
C ARG A 20 12.42 21.14 52.86
N ALA A 21 11.66 20.46 52.01
CA ALA A 21 11.95 19.19 51.35
C ALA A 21 13.27 18.55 51.80
N VAL A 22 13.15 17.51 52.62
CA VAL A 22 14.22 16.54 52.84
C VAL A 22 14.62 16.01 51.47
N ALA A 23 15.75 16.49 50.95
CA ALA A 23 16.44 15.86 49.83
C ALA A 23 16.88 14.46 50.27
N GLN A 24 16.00 13.47 50.04
CA GLN A 24 16.32 12.07 50.23
C GLN A 24 17.47 11.70 49.28
N ARG A 25 18.52 11.12 49.86
CA ARG A 25 19.75 10.73 49.17
C ARG A 25 19.43 9.69 48.09
N GLY A 26 19.24 10.14 46.85
CA GLY A 26 19.18 9.28 45.66
C GLY A 26 17.96 9.49 44.77
N THR A 27 16.94 10.23 45.21
CA THR A 27 15.73 10.47 44.43
C THR A 27 15.80 11.78 43.64
N GLY A 28 15.04 11.82 42.54
CA GLY A 28 14.86 13.00 41.69
C GLY A 28 13.82 12.74 40.61
N ALA A 29 13.42 13.80 39.93
CA ALA A 29 12.43 13.77 38.86
C ALA A 29 12.96 12.96 37.67
N CYS A 30 12.18 11.98 37.22
CA CYS A 30 12.40 11.28 35.98
C CYS A 30 11.36 11.72 34.94
N CYS A 31 11.82 12.44 33.91
CA CYS A 31 10.97 12.77 32.78
C CYS A 31 10.97 11.61 31.78
N LEU A 32 9.82 10.98 31.58
CA LEU A 32 9.63 9.89 30.64
C LEU A 32 9.36 10.42 29.21
N PRO A 33 9.58 9.59 28.16
CA PRO A 33 9.40 10.01 26.77
C PRO A 33 7.96 10.42 26.39
N ASP A 34 6.97 10.04 27.19
CA ASP A 34 5.55 10.40 27.03
C ASP A 34 5.19 11.73 27.70
N GLY A 35 6.16 12.43 28.29
CA GLY A 35 5.96 13.70 28.99
C GLY A 35 5.58 13.56 30.46
N SER A 36 5.35 12.34 30.95
CA SER A 36 5.04 12.10 32.36
C SER A 36 6.29 12.27 33.24
N CYS A 37 6.07 12.69 34.49
CA CYS A 37 7.13 12.81 35.49
C CYS A 37 6.88 11.85 36.66
N LYS A 38 7.92 11.14 37.09
CA LYS A 38 7.90 10.35 38.33
C LYS A 38 9.16 10.57 39.15
N ASP A 39 9.00 10.78 40.45
CA ASP A 39 10.13 10.83 41.38
C ASP A 39 10.66 9.41 41.64
N THR A 40 11.89 9.16 41.20
CA THR A 40 12.52 7.84 41.32
C THR A 40 14.04 7.99 41.45
N ASP A 41 14.80 6.90 41.42
CA ASP A 41 16.26 6.94 41.40
C ASP A 41 16.81 6.92 39.96
N CYS A 42 18.09 7.31 39.82
CA CYS A 42 18.74 7.41 38.51
C CYS A 42 18.78 6.09 37.72
N ARG A 43 18.84 4.94 38.39
CA ARG A 43 18.92 3.62 37.74
C ARG A 43 17.56 3.22 37.19
N THR A 44 16.52 3.37 38.01
CA THR A 44 15.13 3.11 37.61
C THR A 44 14.70 4.03 36.48
N CYS A 45 15.00 5.33 36.57
CA CYS A 45 14.68 6.29 35.51
C CYS A 45 15.31 5.94 34.15
N ARG A 46 16.59 5.52 34.15
CA ARG A 46 17.26 5.09 32.92
C ARG A 46 16.72 3.78 32.36
N ALA A 47 16.32 2.85 33.24
CA ALA A 47 15.72 1.59 32.82
C ALA A 47 14.37 1.81 32.10
N GLU A 48 13.63 2.86 32.50
CA GLU A 48 12.38 3.29 31.87
C GLU A 48 12.60 4.23 30.66
N GLY A 49 13.86 4.49 30.26
CA GLY A 49 14.19 5.33 29.11
C GLY A 49 14.00 6.84 29.35
N GLY A 50 13.84 7.26 30.60
CA GLY A 50 13.63 8.64 31.00
C GLY A 50 14.91 9.44 31.28
N ARG A 51 14.76 10.76 31.36
CA ARG A 51 15.81 11.72 31.72
C ARG A 51 15.74 12.02 33.22
N PHE A 52 16.76 11.61 33.97
CA PHE A 52 16.84 11.84 35.41
C PHE A 52 17.39 13.22 35.78
N LEU A 53 16.66 13.94 36.64
CA LEU A 53 16.99 15.25 37.19
C LEU A 53 17.24 15.13 38.68
N ARG A 54 18.52 14.95 39.05
CA ARG A 54 18.93 14.75 40.44
C ARG A 54 18.54 15.93 41.32
N GLY A 55 17.87 15.65 42.44
CA GLY A 55 17.55 16.65 43.47
C GLY A 55 16.44 17.64 43.08
N ARG A 56 15.69 17.36 42.02
CA ARG A 56 14.46 18.08 41.66
C ARG A 56 13.27 17.15 41.89
N ALA A 57 12.16 17.66 42.40
CA ALA A 57 10.91 16.91 42.49
C ALA A 57 10.10 17.10 41.20
N CYS A 58 9.22 16.16 40.86
CA CYS A 58 8.34 16.29 39.70
C CYS A 58 7.41 17.49 39.76
N GLU A 59 7.04 17.94 40.97
CA GLU A 59 6.25 19.15 41.20
C GLU A 59 6.96 20.42 40.71
N ASP A 60 8.30 20.41 40.68
CA ASP A 60 9.15 21.55 40.29
C ASP A 60 9.71 21.43 38.86
N VAL A 61 9.35 20.38 38.13
CA VAL A 61 9.90 20.05 36.81
C VAL A 61 8.77 19.90 35.82
N ASN A 62 8.78 20.76 34.79
CA ASN A 62 7.94 20.51 33.62
C ASN A 62 8.60 19.46 32.71
N CYS A 63 8.04 18.25 32.70
CA CYS A 63 8.48 17.15 31.82
C CYS A 63 7.74 17.11 30.49
N GLU A 64 6.73 17.98 30.27
CA GLU A 64 6.16 18.19 28.94
C GLU A 64 7.26 18.72 28.05
N ARG A 65 7.90 17.82 27.29
CA ARG A 65 8.65 18.22 26.11
C ARG A 65 7.57 18.41 25.05
N PRO A 66 7.20 19.65 24.67
CA PRO A 66 6.38 19.82 23.48
C PRO A 66 7.08 19.03 22.36
N ASP A 67 6.36 18.09 21.76
CA ASP A 67 6.90 17.40 20.60
C ASP A 67 7.31 18.51 19.62
N PRO A 68 8.57 18.54 19.16
CA PRO A 68 9.03 19.63 18.33
C PRO A 68 8.09 19.72 17.13
N GLU A 69 7.39 20.84 17.02
CA GLU A 69 6.57 21.12 15.85
C GLU A 69 7.48 21.34 14.66
N GLY A 70 6.95 21.03 13.49
CA GLY A 70 7.62 21.29 12.25
C GLY A 70 6.77 20.89 11.06
N ALA A 71 7.32 21.18 9.90
CA ALA A 71 6.63 21.01 8.66
C ALA A 71 6.65 19.54 8.22
N CYS A 72 5.48 19.01 7.89
CA CYS A 72 5.31 17.69 7.33
C CYS A 72 5.00 17.76 5.84
N CYS A 73 5.98 17.39 5.01
CA CYS A 73 5.78 17.30 3.57
C CYS A 73 5.11 15.98 3.17
N LEU A 74 3.89 16.07 2.66
CA LEU A 74 3.14 14.93 2.15
C LEU A 74 3.50 14.62 0.69
N ARG A 75 3.10 13.44 0.20
CA ARG A 75 3.48 12.95 -1.13
C ARG A 75 2.85 13.71 -2.30
N ASP A 76 1.73 14.37 -2.06
CA ASP A 76 1.05 15.22 -3.03
C ASP A 76 1.67 16.63 -3.12
N GLY A 77 2.72 16.89 -2.32
CA GLY A 77 3.36 18.20 -2.24
C GLY A 77 2.68 19.15 -1.27
N SER A 78 1.63 18.73 -0.56
CA SER A 78 1.03 19.52 0.52
C SER A 78 1.94 19.52 1.76
N CYS A 79 1.80 20.58 2.56
CA CYS A 79 2.55 20.77 3.80
C CYS A 79 1.58 20.99 4.96
N GLU A 80 1.84 20.34 6.09
CA GLU A 80 1.11 20.55 7.33
C GLU A 80 2.06 20.73 8.50
N ASP A 81 1.87 21.76 9.32
CA ASP A 81 2.61 21.92 10.57
C ASP A 81 2.06 20.96 11.61
N THR A 82 2.89 20.02 12.05
CA THR A 82 2.50 18.96 12.99
C THR A 82 3.73 18.42 13.73
N ASN A 83 3.55 17.45 14.61
CA ASN A 83 4.65 16.74 15.25
C ASN A 83 5.16 15.57 14.38
N MET A 84 6.35 15.07 14.71
CA MET A 84 6.98 13.96 13.99
C MET A 84 6.09 12.70 13.92
N ARG A 85 5.34 12.38 14.98
CA ARG A 85 4.53 11.16 15.07
C ARG A 85 3.35 11.21 14.11
N GLU A 86 2.63 12.32 14.09
CA GLU A 86 1.54 12.58 13.15
C GLU A 86 2.03 12.69 11.71
N CYS A 87 3.20 13.31 11.49
CA CYS A 87 3.76 13.36 10.15
C CYS A 87 4.09 11.96 9.61
N MET A 88 4.68 11.10 10.45
CA MET A 88 4.98 9.71 10.08
C MET A 88 3.72 8.87 9.88
N SER A 89 2.64 9.10 10.64
CA SER A 89 1.37 8.41 10.46
C SER A 89 0.72 8.74 9.11
N LYS A 90 0.93 9.97 8.61
CA LYS A 90 0.55 10.41 7.26
C LYS A 90 1.55 9.99 6.17
N HIS A 91 2.59 9.26 6.53
CA HIS A 91 3.72 8.89 5.66
C HIS A 91 4.41 10.08 4.98
N GLY A 92 4.39 11.24 5.65
CA GLY A 92 5.08 12.43 5.21
C GLY A 92 6.55 12.46 5.63
N ARG A 93 7.29 13.43 5.10
CA ARG A 93 8.67 13.72 5.46
C ARG A 93 8.69 14.91 6.43
N PHE A 94 9.04 14.63 7.67
CA PHE A 94 9.10 15.62 8.75
C PHE A 94 10.35 16.50 8.67
N ARG A 95 10.20 17.81 8.90
CA ARG A 95 11.27 18.81 8.99
C ARG A 95 11.19 19.50 10.35
N PRO A 96 11.99 19.08 11.35
CA PRO A 96 11.90 19.62 12.70
C PRO A 96 12.29 21.11 12.74
N GLY A 97 11.45 21.94 13.37
CA GLY A 97 11.73 23.37 13.57
C GLY A 97 11.56 24.27 12.34
N GLU A 98 11.12 23.70 11.22
CA GLU A 98 10.74 24.44 10.02
C GLU A 98 9.22 24.57 9.98
N ALA A 99 8.68 25.75 9.68
CA ALA A 99 7.24 25.92 9.44
C ALA A 99 6.92 25.75 7.95
N CYS A 100 5.71 25.29 7.63
CA CYS A 100 5.27 25.09 6.24
C CYS A 100 5.31 26.36 5.38
N GLU A 101 5.19 27.54 6.00
CA GLU A 101 5.37 28.83 5.33
C GLU A 101 6.81 29.08 4.83
N ASN A 102 7.80 28.42 5.44
CA ASN A 102 9.23 28.65 5.19
C ASN A 102 9.87 27.54 4.35
N ILE A 103 9.13 26.48 4.02
CA ILE A 103 9.65 25.37 3.21
C ILE A 103 8.77 25.06 2.01
N GLU A 104 9.41 24.76 0.88
CA GLU A 104 8.72 24.20 -0.27
C GLU A 104 8.79 22.68 -0.21
N CYS A 105 7.62 22.05 -0.07
CA CYS A 105 7.54 20.60 -0.17
C CYS A 105 7.66 20.14 -1.62
N PRO A 106 8.44 19.08 -1.89
CA PRO A 106 8.65 18.60 -3.25
C PRO A 106 7.32 18.12 -3.83
N GLN A 107 6.82 18.83 -4.84
CA GLN A 107 5.65 18.37 -5.59
C GLN A 107 6.04 17.18 -6.46
N PRO A 108 5.17 16.16 -6.57
CA PRO A 108 5.43 15.07 -7.50
C PRO A 108 5.52 15.64 -8.92
N PRO A 109 6.43 15.12 -9.76
CA PRO A 109 6.47 15.55 -11.16
C PRO A 109 5.10 15.31 -11.78
N ASN A 110 4.49 16.38 -12.28
CA ASN A 110 3.26 16.33 -13.04
C ASN A 110 3.59 16.52 -14.52
N PRO A 111 4.14 15.50 -15.21
CA PRO A 111 4.52 15.65 -16.59
C PRO A 111 3.28 15.92 -17.43
N GLU A 112 3.31 17.04 -18.14
CA GLU A 112 2.33 17.42 -19.14
C GLU A 112 2.81 17.02 -20.53
N GLY A 113 1.86 16.83 -21.43
CA GLY A 113 2.13 16.60 -22.81
C GLY A 113 0.92 16.06 -23.54
N ALA A 114 1.19 15.48 -24.71
CA ALA A 114 0.19 15.00 -25.62
C ALA A 114 -0.29 13.62 -25.19
N CYS A 115 -1.58 13.50 -24.94
CA CYS A 115 -2.25 12.26 -24.58
C CYS A 115 -2.89 11.63 -25.81
N CYS A 116 -2.30 10.55 -26.31
CA CYS A 116 -2.90 9.77 -27.39
C CYS A 116 -3.91 8.76 -26.85
N LYS A 117 -5.19 8.95 -27.19
CA LYS A 117 -6.28 8.04 -26.84
C LYS A 117 -6.31 6.81 -27.77
N PRO A 118 -6.98 5.71 -27.37
CA PRO A 118 -7.05 4.49 -28.19
C PRO A 118 -7.69 4.70 -29.58
N ASP A 119 -8.60 5.66 -29.71
CA ASP A 119 -9.28 6.03 -30.96
C ASP A 119 -8.42 6.91 -31.90
N GLY A 120 -7.21 7.27 -31.47
CA GLY A 120 -6.30 8.13 -32.23
C GLY A 120 -6.51 9.63 -31.98
N SER A 121 -7.48 10.03 -31.16
CA SER A 121 -7.61 11.43 -30.75
C SER A 121 -6.46 11.85 -29.82
N CYS A 122 -6.12 13.13 -29.83
CA CYS A 122 -5.07 13.72 -29.01
C CYS A 122 -5.63 14.84 -28.14
N THR A 123 -5.28 14.85 -26.85
CA THR A 123 -5.54 15.96 -25.94
C THR A 123 -4.28 16.33 -25.17
N ASN A 124 -4.01 17.62 -24.95
CA ASN A 124 -2.92 18.03 -24.05
C ASN A 124 -3.42 17.87 -22.61
N SER A 125 -2.76 17.04 -21.82
CA SER A 125 -3.13 16.78 -20.43
C SER A 125 -1.94 16.29 -19.62
N ASN A 126 -2.13 16.13 -18.31
CA ASN A 126 -1.13 15.51 -17.45
C ASN A 126 -1.23 13.98 -17.46
N LEU A 127 -0.22 13.31 -16.91
CA LEU A 127 -0.16 11.84 -16.86
C LEU A 127 -1.37 11.20 -16.18
N ARG A 128 -1.91 11.83 -15.13
CA ARG A 128 -3.02 11.28 -14.35
C ARG A 128 -4.31 11.31 -15.16
N GLU A 129 -4.63 12.45 -15.74
CA GLU A 129 -5.80 12.64 -16.63
C GLU A 129 -5.69 11.75 -17.86
N CYS A 130 -4.53 11.72 -18.52
CA CYS A 130 -4.32 10.90 -19.70
C CYS A 130 -4.55 9.40 -19.42
N ARG A 131 -4.08 8.92 -18.28
CA ARG A 131 -4.31 7.52 -17.85
C ARG A 131 -5.77 7.23 -17.53
N ALA A 132 -6.49 8.19 -16.95
CA ALA A 132 -7.92 8.04 -16.66
C ALA A 132 -8.73 7.83 -17.95
N GLU A 133 -8.30 8.42 -19.06
CA GLU A 133 -8.90 8.22 -20.39
C GLU A 133 -8.34 7.01 -21.16
N HIS A 134 -7.57 6.14 -20.49
CA HIS A 134 -6.84 5.02 -21.11
C HIS A 134 -5.87 5.43 -22.24
N GLY A 135 -5.47 6.70 -22.24
CA GLY A 135 -4.51 7.25 -23.18
C GLY A 135 -3.06 6.96 -22.80
N ARG A 136 -2.17 7.23 -23.75
CA ARG A 136 -0.72 7.19 -23.56
C ARG A 136 -0.15 8.60 -23.65
N LEU A 137 0.42 9.07 -22.54
CA LEU A 137 1.09 10.37 -22.51
C LEU A 137 2.45 10.30 -23.24
N ILE A 138 2.74 11.31 -24.04
CA ILE A 138 4.06 11.62 -24.58
C ILE A 138 4.55 12.90 -23.87
N PRO A 139 5.36 12.77 -22.79
CA PRO A 139 5.78 13.92 -21.99
C PRO A 139 6.56 14.95 -22.82
N GLY A 140 6.29 16.23 -22.58
CA GLY A 140 7.03 17.33 -23.21
C GLY A 140 6.75 17.53 -24.71
N LYS A 141 5.71 16.89 -25.24
CA LYS A 141 5.19 17.12 -26.60
C LYS A 141 3.77 17.64 -26.52
N SER A 142 3.40 18.53 -27.44
CA SER A 142 2.00 18.95 -27.64
C SER A 142 1.34 18.14 -28.74
N CYS A 143 -0.01 18.12 -28.76
CA CYS A 143 -0.78 17.46 -29.82
C CYS A 143 -0.54 18.04 -31.22
N ASP A 144 -0.02 19.27 -31.32
CA ASP A 144 0.34 19.89 -32.60
C ASP A 144 1.67 19.34 -33.16
N GLU A 145 2.51 18.75 -32.31
CA GLU A 145 3.80 18.19 -32.68
C GLU A 145 3.76 16.68 -32.98
N ILE A 146 2.66 16.00 -32.66
CA ILE A 146 2.56 14.55 -32.76
C ILE A 146 1.29 14.12 -33.49
N GLU A 147 1.40 13.03 -34.23
CA GLU A 147 0.23 12.34 -34.79
C GLU A 147 -0.07 11.08 -33.97
N CYS A 148 -1.21 11.08 -33.30
CA CYS A 148 -1.68 9.91 -32.59
C CYS A 148 -2.31 8.92 -33.57
N ARG A 149 -1.77 7.69 -33.61
CA ARG A 149 -2.36 6.61 -34.41
C ARG A 149 -3.37 5.83 -33.58
N PRO A 150 -4.56 5.53 -34.11
CA PRO A 150 -5.51 4.66 -33.43
C PRO A 150 -4.88 3.31 -33.18
N ARG A 151 -5.14 2.74 -32.00
CA ARG A 151 -4.70 1.38 -31.70
C ARG A 151 -5.51 0.42 -32.56
N PRO A 152 -4.88 -0.61 -33.16
CA PRO A 152 -5.65 -1.65 -33.84
C PRO A 152 -6.66 -2.25 -32.87
N ASN A 153 -7.94 -2.18 -33.22
CA ASN A 153 -9.03 -2.87 -32.54
C ASN A 153 -9.57 -3.94 -33.50
N PRO A 154 -8.99 -5.15 -33.52
CA PRO A 154 -9.41 -6.18 -34.47
C PRO A 154 -10.86 -6.55 -34.23
N GLU A 155 -11.65 -6.54 -35.30
CA GLU A 155 -13.03 -7.02 -35.33
C GLU A 155 -13.10 -8.42 -35.92
N GLY A 156 -14.11 -9.18 -35.53
CA GLY A 156 -14.40 -10.49 -36.09
C GLY A 156 -15.35 -11.33 -35.25
N ALA A 157 -15.39 -12.62 -35.55
CA ALA A 157 -16.25 -13.60 -34.92
C ALA A 157 -15.74 -13.91 -33.52
N CYS A 158 -16.53 -13.57 -32.51
CA CYS A 158 -16.28 -13.94 -31.14
C CYS A 158 -16.95 -15.26 -30.78
N CYS A 159 -16.16 -16.32 -30.67
CA CYS A 159 -16.67 -17.62 -30.25
C CYS A 159 -16.68 -17.75 -28.72
N LYS A 160 -17.86 -17.89 -28.13
CA LYS A 160 -18.05 -18.12 -26.68
C LYS A 160 -17.94 -19.61 -26.35
N ARG A 161 -17.84 -19.94 -25.05
CA ARG A 161 -17.59 -21.33 -24.57
C ARG A 161 -18.77 -22.28 -24.80
N ASP A 162 -19.98 -21.74 -24.91
CA ASP A 162 -21.22 -22.44 -25.20
C ASP A 162 -21.41 -22.74 -26.71
N GLY A 163 -20.52 -22.21 -27.56
CA GLY A 163 -20.60 -22.35 -29.01
C GLY A 163 -21.39 -21.24 -29.71
N SER A 164 -21.90 -20.26 -28.96
CA SER A 164 -22.48 -19.06 -29.56
C SER A 164 -21.40 -18.21 -30.24
N CYS A 165 -21.81 -17.50 -31.30
CA CYS A 165 -20.97 -16.58 -32.04
C CYS A 165 -21.60 -15.19 -32.05
N GLU A 166 -20.79 -14.16 -31.80
CA GLU A 166 -21.19 -12.77 -31.94
C GLU A 166 -20.10 -11.98 -32.67
N ASN A 167 -20.46 -11.12 -33.62
CA ASN A 167 -19.49 -10.24 -34.27
C ASN A 167 -19.16 -9.10 -33.30
N SER A 168 -17.92 -9.05 -32.83
CA SER A 168 -17.47 -8.01 -31.89
C SER A 168 -15.99 -7.71 -32.07
N ASN A 169 -15.48 -6.75 -31.31
CA ASN A 169 -14.06 -6.45 -31.28
C ASN A 169 -13.30 -7.29 -30.25
N LEU A 170 -11.97 -7.32 -30.35
CA LEU A 170 -11.11 -8.10 -29.46
C LEU A 170 -11.32 -7.82 -27.97
N ARG A 171 -11.61 -6.56 -27.62
CA ARG A 171 -11.77 -6.14 -26.22
C ARG A 171 -13.08 -6.67 -25.64
N GLU A 172 -14.18 -6.46 -26.35
CA GLU A 172 -15.51 -6.97 -25.97
C GLU A 172 -15.52 -8.50 -25.95
N CYS A 173 -14.99 -9.14 -26.98
CA CYS A 173 -14.93 -10.59 -27.05
C CYS A 173 -14.16 -11.21 -25.86
N ARG A 174 -13.05 -10.59 -25.46
CA ARG A 174 -12.29 -11.03 -24.28
C ARG A 174 -13.00 -10.75 -22.96
N ALA A 175 -13.75 -9.65 -22.86
CA ALA A 175 -14.54 -9.34 -21.67
C ALA A 175 -15.60 -10.41 -21.39
N GLU A 176 -16.11 -11.04 -22.45
CA GLU A 176 -17.05 -12.17 -22.38
C GLU A 176 -16.36 -13.55 -22.33
N HIS A 177 -15.03 -13.58 -22.12
CA HIS A 177 -14.22 -14.81 -22.16
C HIS A 177 -14.32 -15.61 -23.47
N GLY A 178 -14.70 -14.95 -24.55
CA GLY A 178 -14.73 -15.51 -25.90
C GLY A 178 -13.36 -15.49 -26.57
N ARG A 179 -13.25 -16.26 -27.65
CA ARG A 179 -12.08 -16.28 -28.54
C ARG A 179 -12.43 -15.57 -29.83
N LEU A 180 -11.77 -14.43 -30.08
CA LEU A 180 -11.92 -13.70 -31.34
C LEU A 180 -11.17 -14.43 -32.47
N ILE A 181 -11.83 -14.58 -33.61
CA ILE A 181 -11.21 -14.94 -34.88
C ILE A 181 -11.18 -13.67 -35.74
N PRO A 182 -10.05 -12.95 -35.77
CA PRO A 182 -9.97 -11.64 -36.41
C PRO A 182 -10.18 -11.74 -37.92
N GLY A 183 -10.91 -10.76 -38.49
CA GLY A 183 -11.16 -10.65 -39.92
C GLY A 183 -12.15 -11.66 -40.50
N ARG A 184 -12.90 -12.36 -39.64
CA ARG A 184 -13.92 -13.35 -40.02
C ARG A 184 -15.24 -12.99 -39.35
N SER A 185 -16.38 -13.21 -39.99
CA SER A 185 -17.70 -12.99 -39.38
C SER A 185 -18.32 -14.31 -38.87
N CYS A 186 -19.34 -14.20 -38.02
CA CYS A 186 -20.10 -15.34 -37.53
C CYS A 186 -20.88 -16.09 -38.61
N ASP A 187 -21.11 -15.47 -39.77
CA ASP A 187 -21.74 -16.12 -40.92
C ASP A 187 -20.75 -17.03 -41.68
N GLU A 188 -19.45 -16.73 -41.57
CA GLU A 188 -18.37 -17.49 -42.21
C GLU A 188 -17.83 -18.63 -41.35
N ILE A 189 -18.05 -18.57 -40.03
CA ILE A 189 -17.46 -19.50 -39.07
C ILE A 189 -18.51 -20.07 -38.15
N GLU A 190 -18.52 -21.40 -38.09
CA GLU A 190 -19.20 -22.10 -37.03
C GLU A 190 -18.31 -22.14 -35.78
N CYS A 191 -18.74 -21.48 -34.71
CA CYS A 191 -18.10 -21.54 -33.40
C CYS A 191 -18.32 -22.90 -32.72
N ARG A 192 -17.88 -23.97 -33.37
CA ARG A 192 -17.82 -25.28 -32.73
C ARG A 192 -16.66 -25.23 -31.73
N ARG A 193 -16.96 -25.47 -30.44
CA ARG A 193 -15.98 -26.18 -29.62
C ARG A 193 -15.59 -27.39 -30.46
N PRO A 194 -14.29 -27.66 -30.73
CA PRO A 194 -13.92 -28.99 -31.16
C PRO A 194 -14.65 -29.92 -30.18
N PRO A 195 -15.56 -30.80 -30.65
CA PRO A 195 -16.17 -31.77 -29.75
C PRO A 195 -14.97 -32.35 -29.02
N ARG A 196 -14.93 -32.28 -27.67
CA ARG A 196 -13.77 -32.69 -26.87
C ARG A 196 -13.31 -33.97 -27.54
N MET A 197 -12.24 -33.92 -28.34
CA MET A 197 -12.04 -35.03 -29.27
C MET A 197 -11.60 -36.12 -28.34
N GLY A 198 -12.56 -36.98 -28.01
CA GLY A 198 -12.32 -38.18 -27.29
C GLY A 198 -11.20 -38.90 -28.01
N GLY A 199 -10.54 -39.75 -27.27
CA GLY A 199 -9.73 -40.76 -27.88
C GLY A 199 -10.57 -42.01 -27.99
N ALA A 200 -10.27 -42.81 -29.00
CA ALA A 200 -10.64 -44.20 -28.99
C ALA A 200 -10.07 -44.85 -27.72
N CYS A 201 -10.95 -45.47 -26.94
CA CYS A 201 -10.59 -46.28 -25.80
C CYS A 201 -10.72 -47.74 -26.16
N CYS A 202 -9.58 -48.43 -26.30
CA CYS A 202 -9.56 -49.87 -26.51
C CYS A 202 -9.65 -50.58 -25.17
N LEU A 203 -10.77 -51.24 -24.92
CA LEU A 203 -10.98 -52.04 -23.72
C LEU A 203 -10.31 -53.42 -23.84
N PRO A 204 -10.05 -54.13 -22.73
CA PRO A 204 -9.39 -55.44 -22.76
C PRO A 204 -10.18 -56.54 -23.48
N ASP A 205 -11.48 -56.34 -23.73
CA ASP A 205 -12.37 -57.26 -24.45
C ASP A 205 -12.37 -57.02 -25.97
N GLY A 206 -11.54 -56.09 -26.46
CA GLY A 206 -11.47 -55.68 -27.87
C GLY A 206 -12.50 -54.63 -28.27
N THR A 207 -13.40 -54.23 -27.36
CA THR A 207 -14.40 -53.19 -27.63
C THR A 207 -13.72 -51.82 -27.72
N CYS A 208 -14.06 -51.03 -28.74
CA CYS A 208 -13.64 -49.65 -28.85
C CYS A 208 -14.78 -48.69 -28.49
N GLU A 209 -14.53 -47.78 -27.54
CA GLU A 209 -15.45 -46.71 -27.20
C GLU A 209 -14.85 -45.31 -27.43
N GLN A 210 -15.66 -44.39 -27.94
CA GLN A 210 -15.27 -42.98 -28.07
C GLN A 210 -15.55 -42.21 -26.79
N THR A 211 -14.51 -41.91 -26.02
CA THR A 211 -14.65 -41.38 -24.66
C THR A 211 -13.49 -40.46 -24.26
N SER A 212 -13.49 -39.92 -23.04
CA SER A 212 -12.39 -39.12 -22.51
C SER A 212 -11.28 -40.00 -21.93
N PHE A 213 -10.05 -39.47 -21.81
CA PHE A 213 -8.94 -40.19 -21.17
C PHE A 213 -9.30 -40.71 -19.77
N ARG A 214 -10.05 -39.91 -19.01
CA ARG A 214 -10.43 -40.24 -17.63
C ARG A 214 -11.41 -41.41 -17.57
N GLU A 215 -12.43 -41.40 -18.41
CA GLU A 215 -13.42 -42.48 -18.50
C GLU A 215 -12.80 -43.76 -19.05
N CYS A 216 -11.93 -43.64 -20.05
CA CYS A 216 -11.18 -44.79 -20.57
C CYS A 216 -10.30 -45.46 -19.50
N ARG A 217 -9.57 -44.65 -18.74
CA ARG A 217 -8.76 -45.10 -17.61
C ARG A 217 -9.58 -45.76 -16.49
N ALA A 218 -10.82 -45.31 -16.28
CA ALA A 218 -11.72 -45.88 -15.28
C ALA A 218 -12.23 -47.28 -15.70
N LYS A 219 -12.28 -47.55 -17.00
CA LYS A 219 -12.61 -48.87 -17.59
C LYS A 219 -11.37 -49.72 -17.89
N GLU A 220 -10.21 -49.34 -17.37
CA GLU A 220 -8.91 -50.02 -17.59
C GLU A 220 -8.51 -50.15 -19.07
N GLY A 221 -9.08 -49.31 -19.95
CA GLY A 221 -8.79 -49.32 -21.38
C GLY A 221 -7.53 -48.54 -21.76
N ARG A 222 -6.99 -48.85 -22.94
CA ARG A 222 -5.88 -48.13 -23.58
C ARG A 222 -6.43 -46.97 -24.40
N PHE A 223 -6.11 -45.75 -23.98
CA PHE A 223 -6.58 -44.53 -24.63
C PHE A 223 -5.67 -44.08 -25.78
N ALA A 224 -6.26 -43.86 -26.96
CA ALA A 224 -5.62 -43.30 -28.14
C ALA A 224 -6.14 -41.86 -28.39
N PRO A 225 -5.43 -40.81 -27.94
CA PRO A 225 -5.92 -39.44 -28.02
C PRO A 225 -6.16 -39.02 -29.48
N HIS A 226 -7.27 -38.33 -29.74
CA HIS A 226 -7.63 -37.79 -31.05
C HIS A 226 -7.78 -38.83 -32.18
N ARG A 227 -7.85 -40.13 -31.87
CA ARG A 227 -8.14 -41.21 -32.82
C ARG A 227 -9.61 -41.61 -32.73
N LYS A 228 -10.20 -41.99 -33.86
CA LYS A 228 -11.55 -42.59 -33.87
C LYS A 228 -11.49 -44.09 -33.76
N CYS A 229 -12.54 -44.69 -33.17
CA CYS A 229 -12.68 -46.14 -33.12
C CYS A 229 -12.72 -46.80 -34.51
N GLU A 230 -13.19 -46.08 -35.51
CA GLU A 230 -13.18 -46.51 -36.92
C GLU A 230 -11.77 -46.49 -37.54
N GLU A 231 -10.81 -45.81 -36.91
CA GLU A 231 -9.44 -45.60 -37.41
C GLU A 231 -8.39 -46.36 -36.59
N ILE A 232 -8.80 -47.19 -35.63
CA ILE A 232 -7.90 -47.96 -34.78
C ILE A 232 -8.44 -49.38 -34.59
N GLU A 233 -7.55 -50.35 -34.72
CA GLU A 233 -7.86 -51.74 -34.38
C GLU A 233 -7.46 -51.96 -32.91
N CYS A 234 -8.43 -52.35 -32.10
CA CYS A 234 -8.21 -52.73 -30.71
C CYS A 234 -7.76 -54.21 -30.64
N PRO A 235 -6.90 -54.55 -29.64
CA PRO A 235 -6.34 -55.89 -29.49
C PRO A 235 -7.38 -56.95 -29.12
#